data_AF-A3JQB4-F1
#
_entry.id   AF-A3JQB4-F1
#
_cell.length_a   1.000
_cell.length_b   1.000
_cell.length_c   1.000
_cell.angle_alpha   90.00
_cell.angle_beta   90.00
_cell.angle_gamma   90.00
#
_symmetry.space_group_name_H-M   'P 1'
#
loop_
_entity.id
_entity.type
_entity.pdbx_description
1 polymer ?
#
loop_
_entity_poly.entity_id
_entity_poly.type
_entity_poly.pdbx_seq_one_letter_code
_entity_poly.pdbx_strand_id
1 'polypeptide(L)'
;MSLELPEFYFRVRENGAFVYLVDTENRQRRIEMNQIAVVNVRNGQIKPHGDHKLTEGEVQVIRDWMEDRLLVLEERDIDDIFRAIDYLNLTTHWAQSNAKEEQLEEVTDSLLLAMHDLRSVLIRKKGDRILKKAAE
;
A
#
# COMPACT_ATOMS: atom_id res chain seq x y z
N MET A 1 -29.02 16.38 3.62
CA MET A 1 -28.23 16.61 2.39
C MET A 1 -28.10 15.26 1.71
N SER A 2 -28.63 15.10 0.50
CA SER A 2 -28.26 13.96 -0.34
C SER A 2 -26.80 14.17 -0.71
N LEU A 3 -25.89 13.35 -0.18
CA LEU A 3 -24.49 13.37 -0.63
C LEU A 3 -24.52 12.83 -2.06
N GLU A 4 -24.26 13.72 -3.02
CA GLU A 4 -24.05 13.32 -4.41
C GLU A 4 -22.87 12.35 -4.46
N LEU A 5 -23.10 11.16 -5.01
CA LEU A 5 -22.08 10.11 -5.05
C LEU A 5 -21.08 10.40 -6.17
N PRO A 6 -19.81 9.99 -6.02
CA PRO A 6 -18.83 10.17 -7.07
C PRO A 6 -19.19 9.32 -8.30
N GLU A 7 -18.93 9.85 -9.49
CA GLU A 7 -19.15 9.16 -10.76
C GLU A 7 -18.29 7.88 -10.87
N PHE A 8 -17.08 7.91 -10.35
CA PHE A 8 -16.15 6.78 -10.35
C PHE A 8 -15.86 6.29 -8.94
N TYR A 9 -15.87 4.98 -8.76
CA TYR A 9 -15.46 4.31 -7.53
C TYR A 9 -14.31 3.35 -7.79
N PHE A 10 -13.21 3.54 -7.05
CA PHE A 10 -12.00 2.71 -7.16
C PHE A 10 -11.91 1.77 -5.97
N ARG A 11 -12.16 0.48 -6.20
CA ARG A 11 -11.97 -0.56 -5.19
C ARG A 11 -10.52 -1.03 -5.19
N VAL A 12 -9.74 -0.51 -4.26
CA VAL A 12 -8.32 -0.80 -4.06
C VAL A 12 -8.06 -2.30 -3.82
N ARG A 13 -6.92 -2.76 -4.35
CA ARG A 13 -6.26 -4.03 -4.07
C ARG A 13 -4.80 -3.78 -3.73
N GLU A 14 -4.08 -4.86 -3.46
CA GLU A 14 -2.63 -4.88 -3.31
C GLU A 14 -1.87 -4.16 -4.45
N ASN A 15 -2.22 -4.42 -5.72
CA ASN A 15 -1.46 -3.92 -6.87
C ASN A 15 -2.22 -2.94 -7.77
N GLY A 16 -3.35 -2.39 -7.31
CA GLY A 16 -4.14 -1.44 -8.10
C GLY A 16 -5.60 -1.41 -7.66
N ALA A 17 -6.54 -1.41 -8.60
CA ALA A 17 -7.97 -1.33 -8.28
C ALA A 17 -8.88 -1.96 -9.33
N PHE A 18 -10.13 -2.26 -8.94
CA PHE A 18 -11.23 -2.27 -9.90
C PHE A 18 -11.83 -0.87 -9.98
N VAL A 19 -12.15 -0.44 -11.19
CA VAL A 19 -12.78 0.84 -11.47
C VAL A 19 -14.24 0.57 -11.81
N TYR A 20 -15.13 1.24 -11.09
CA TYR A 20 -16.57 1.17 -11.30
C TYR A 20 -17.10 2.53 -11.71
N LEU A 21 -17.96 2.55 -12.72
CA LEU A 21 -18.88 3.66 -12.95
C LEU A 21 -20.07 3.50 -12.01
N VAL A 22 -20.39 4.54 -11.25
CA VAL A 22 -21.47 4.56 -10.27
C VAL A 22 -22.70 5.18 -10.91
N ASP A 23 -23.80 4.42 -10.98
CA ASP A 23 -25.09 4.92 -11.45
C ASP A 23 -26.07 5.01 -10.26
N THR A 24 -26.62 6.21 -10.09
CA THR A 24 -27.58 6.53 -9.02
C THR A 24 -28.96 6.95 -9.55
N GLU A 25 -29.13 7.05 -10.87
CA GLU A 25 -30.34 7.59 -11.50
C GLU A 25 -31.40 6.52 -11.81
N ASN A 26 -31.31 5.33 -11.22
CA ASN A 26 -32.39 4.36 -11.37
C ASN A 26 -33.64 4.78 -10.57
N ARG A 27 -34.83 4.44 -11.09
CA ARG A 27 -36.13 4.75 -10.47
C ARG A 27 -36.29 4.17 -9.05
N GLN A 28 -35.41 3.25 -8.64
CA GLN A 28 -35.45 2.55 -7.36
C GLN A 28 -34.51 3.16 -6.30
N ARG A 29 -33.76 4.23 -6.62
CA ARG A 29 -32.70 4.82 -5.75
C ARG A 29 -31.65 3.82 -5.30
N ARG A 30 -31.38 2.78 -6.10
CA ARG A 30 -30.37 1.77 -5.81
C ARG A 30 -29.06 2.16 -6.49
N ILE A 31 -27.97 2.12 -5.75
CA ILE A 31 -26.63 2.34 -6.29
C ILE A 31 -26.25 1.13 -7.14
N GLU A 32 -26.00 1.35 -8.43
CA GLU A 32 -25.44 0.37 -9.34
C GLU A 32 -23.97 0.69 -9.59
N MET A 33 -23.13 -0.34 -9.65
CA MET A 33 -21.69 -0.21 -9.87
C MET A 33 -21.29 -1.09 -11.03
N ASN A 34 -21.05 -0.47 -12.18
CA ASN A 34 -20.65 -1.15 -13.40
C ASN A 34 -19.13 -1.15 -13.49
N GLN A 35 -18.51 -2.32 -13.43
CA GLN A 35 -17.06 -2.42 -13.54
C GLN A 35 -16.63 -2.10 -14.97
N ILE A 36 -15.83 -1.06 -15.13
CA ILE A 36 -15.36 -0.58 -16.44
C ILE A 36 -13.90 -0.94 -16.70
N ALA A 37 -13.09 -1.11 -15.65
CA ALA A 37 -11.67 -1.42 -15.80
C ALA A 37 -11.06 -2.14 -14.59
N VAL A 38 -9.88 -2.72 -14.83
CA VAL A 38 -8.92 -3.19 -13.84
C VAL A 38 -7.62 -2.44 -14.07
N VAL A 39 -7.06 -1.87 -13.00
CA VAL A 39 -5.85 -1.05 -13.09
C VAL A 39 -4.75 -1.67 -12.26
N ASN A 40 -3.50 -1.53 -12.72
CA ASN A 40 -2.30 -1.93 -12.01
C ASN A 40 -1.40 -0.72 -11.82
N VAL A 41 -1.19 -0.32 -10.57
CA VAL A 41 -0.41 0.88 -10.22
C VAL A 41 1.09 0.66 -10.33
N ARG A 42 1.58 -0.58 -10.29
CA ARG A 42 3.01 -0.87 -10.39
C ARG A 42 3.56 -0.69 -11.81
N ASN A 43 2.77 -1.00 -12.83
CA ASN A 43 3.21 -0.96 -14.23
C ASN A 43 2.39 -0.03 -15.12
N GLY A 44 1.45 0.73 -14.55
CA GLY A 44 0.63 1.69 -15.30
C GLY A 44 -0.48 1.05 -16.14
N GLN A 45 -0.69 -0.26 -16.06
CA GLN A 45 -1.62 -0.95 -16.97
C GLN A 45 -3.08 -0.66 -16.61
N ILE A 46 -3.86 -0.26 -17.61
CA ILE A 46 -5.31 -0.10 -17.56
C ILE A 46 -5.93 -1.12 -18.51
N LYS A 47 -6.74 -2.04 -17.98
CA LYS A 47 -7.44 -3.06 -18.75
C LYS A 47 -8.95 -2.82 -18.69
N PRO A 48 -9.64 -2.55 -19.81
CA PRO A 48 -11.09 -2.50 -19.84
C PRO A 48 -11.71 -3.82 -19.36
N HIS A 49 -12.91 -3.75 -18.79
CA HIS A 49 -13.64 -4.91 -18.29
C HIS A 49 -14.85 -5.23 -19.18
N GLY A 50 -15.00 -6.52 -19.54
CA GLY A 50 -16.08 -6.96 -20.42
C GLY A 50 -16.00 -6.31 -21.80
N ASP A 51 -17.15 -5.89 -22.32
CA ASP A 51 -17.26 -5.21 -23.62
C ASP A 51 -17.13 -3.68 -23.51
N HIS A 52 -16.85 -3.13 -22.31
CA HIS A 52 -16.73 -1.70 -22.11
C HIS A 52 -15.50 -1.16 -22.84
N LYS A 53 -15.71 -0.14 -23.68
CA LYS A 53 -14.62 0.61 -24.33
C LYS A 53 -14.41 1.89 -23.56
N LEU A 54 -13.25 1.99 -22.90
CA LEU A 54 -12.90 3.19 -22.15
C LEU A 54 -12.78 4.39 -23.10
N THR A 55 -13.47 5.46 -22.73
CA THR A 55 -13.35 6.78 -23.34
C THR A 55 -12.06 7.46 -22.88
N GLU A 56 -11.63 8.50 -23.61
CA GLU A 56 -10.45 9.28 -23.23
C GLU A 56 -10.61 9.93 -21.84
N GLY A 57 -11.82 10.40 -21.50
CA GLY A 57 -12.12 10.97 -20.19
C GLY A 57 -11.98 9.95 -19.06
N GLU A 58 -12.53 8.75 -19.23
CA GLU A 58 -12.38 7.66 -18.25
C GLU A 58 -10.91 7.26 -18.06
N VAL A 59 -10.14 7.20 -19.16
CA VAL A 59 -8.70 6.91 -19.09
C VAL A 59 -7.97 8.00 -18.31
N GLN A 60 -8.31 9.27 -18.51
CA GLN A 60 -7.68 10.37 -17.78
C GLN A 60 -7.99 10.30 -16.28
N VAL A 61 -9.26 10.12 -15.90
CA VAL A 61 -9.66 9.96 -14.49
C VAL A 61 -8.94 8.79 -13.82
N ILE A 62 -8.79 7.67 -14.55
CA ILE A 62 -8.04 6.52 -14.04
C ILE A 62 -6.56 6.87 -13.82
N ARG A 63 -5.93 7.60 -14.74
CA ARG A 63 -4.52 8.00 -14.61
C ARG A 63 -4.31 8.94 -13.44
N ASP A 64 -5.16 9.95 -13.29
CA ASP A 64 -5.08 10.90 -12.17
C ASP A 64 -5.21 10.16 -10.84
N TRP A 65 -6.18 9.25 -10.73
CA TRP A 65 -6.31 8.40 -9.55
C TRP A 65 -5.06 7.54 -9.28
N MET A 66 -4.42 7.01 -10.33
CA MET A 66 -3.21 6.21 -10.19
C MET A 66 -2.04 7.04 -9.69
N GLU A 67 -1.89 8.29 -10.15
CA GLU A 67 -0.85 9.22 -9.69
C GLU A 67 -1.04 9.56 -8.21
N ASP A 68 -2.25 9.95 -7.81
CA ASP A 68 -2.59 10.20 -6.40
C ASP A 68 -2.35 8.95 -5.54
N ARG A 69 -2.67 7.77 -6.09
CA ARG A 69 -2.49 6.51 -5.38
C ARG A 69 -1.01 6.21 -5.13
N LEU A 70 -0.12 6.54 -6.06
CA LEU A 70 1.31 6.33 -5.88
C LEU A 70 1.85 7.19 -4.73
N LEU A 71 1.44 8.46 -4.64
CA LEU A 71 1.82 9.34 -3.54
C LEU A 71 1.39 8.76 -2.18
N VAL A 72 0.15 8.30 -2.09
CA VAL A 72 -0.37 7.65 -0.87
C VAL A 72 0.40 6.37 -0.53
N LEU A 73 0.83 5.61 -1.55
CA LEU A 73 1.63 4.39 -1.32
C LEU A 73 3.03 4.73 -0.81
N GLU A 74 3.68 5.76 -1.36
CA GLU A 74 4.98 6.23 -0.87
C GLU A 74 4.94 6.70 0.59
N GLU A 75 3.88 7.43 0.97
CA GLU A 75 3.66 7.82 2.37
C GLU A 75 3.43 6.60 3.29
N ARG A 76 2.71 5.59 2.80
CA ARG A 76 2.47 4.36 3.56
C ARG A 76 3.71 3.49 3.70
N ASP A 77 4.55 3.45 2.66
CA ASP A 77 5.78 2.67 2.69
C ASP A 77 6.69 3.13 3.85
N ILE A 78 6.83 4.45 4.05
CA ILE A 78 7.61 4.96 5.19
C ILE A 78 6.89 4.76 6.53
N ASP A 79 5.56 4.89 6.58
CA ASP A 79 4.78 4.62 7.79
C ASP A 79 4.88 3.16 8.23
N ASP A 80 4.88 2.21 7.30
CA ASP A 80 5.06 0.79 7.60
C ASP A 80 6.46 0.50 8.20
N ILE A 81 7.49 1.27 7.83
CA ILE A 81 8.81 1.19 8.48
C ILE A 81 8.75 1.75 9.91
N PHE A 82 8.03 2.83 10.16
CA PHE A 82 7.81 3.32 11.54
C PHE A 82 7.05 2.29 12.38
N ARG A 83 6.01 1.65 11.83
CA ARG A 83 5.30 0.56 12.51
C ARG A 83 6.21 -0.62 12.79
N ALA A 84 7.14 -0.97 11.89
CA ALA A 84 8.13 -2.02 12.15
C ALA A 84 9.04 -1.68 13.35
N ILE A 85 9.45 -0.42 13.51
CA ILE A 85 10.19 0.05 14.68
C ILE A 85 9.36 -0.13 15.95
N ASP A 86 8.08 0.25 15.92
CA ASP A 86 7.18 0.08 17.06
C ASP A 86 6.99 -1.40 17.41
N TYR A 87 6.82 -2.28 16.42
CA TYR A 87 6.75 -3.72 16.66
C TYR A 87 8.01 -4.25 17.32
N LEU A 88 9.21 -3.85 16.88
CA LEU A 88 10.46 -4.26 17.53
C LEU A 88 10.55 -3.80 18.99
N ASN A 89 10.11 -2.57 19.28
CA ASN A 89 10.07 -2.04 20.64
C ASN A 89 9.07 -2.81 21.52
N LEU A 90 7.87 -3.09 21.00
CA LEU A 90 6.85 -3.88 21.68
C LEU A 90 7.30 -5.32 21.92
N THR A 91 7.94 -5.96 20.94
CA THR A 91 8.54 -7.30 21.07
C THR A 91 9.64 -7.31 22.13
N THR A 92 10.47 -6.27 22.17
CA THR A 92 11.51 -6.13 23.22
C THR A 92 10.86 -6.05 24.60
N HIS A 93 9.82 -5.23 24.75
CA HIS A 93 9.11 -5.13 26.02
C HIS A 93 8.46 -6.47 26.42
N TRP A 94 7.76 -7.13 25.48
CA TRP A 94 7.16 -8.44 25.70
C TRP A 94 8.19 -9.47 26.17
N ALA A 95 9.35 -9.55 25.51
CA ALA A 95 10.42 -10.46 25.88
C ALA A 95 10.95 -10.22 27.30
N GLN A 96 10.95 -8.95 27.75
CA GLN A 96 11.42 -8.58 29.10
C GLN A 96 10.40 -8.84 30.20
N SER A 97 9.11 -8.60 29.94
CA SER A 97 8.09 -8.52 30.99
C SER A 97 7.02 -9.59 30.95
N ASN A 98 6.80 -10.26 29.80
CA ASN A 98 5.64 -11.11 29.58
C ASN A 98 5.95 -12.50 28.99
N ALA A 99 7.08 -12.67 28.32
CA ALA A 99 7.40 -13.91 27.61
C ALA A 99 7.65 -15.09 28.55
N LYS A 100 7.12 -16.26 28.20
CA LYS A 100 7.46 -17.53 28.85
C LYS A 100 8.73 -18.12 28.24
N GLU A 101 9.42 -18.97 29.00
CA GLU A 101 10.67 -19.60 28.59
C GLU A 101 10.52 -20.37 27.27
N GLU A 102 9.46 -21.18 27.13
CA GLU A 102 9.23 -21.97 25.92
C GLU A 102 8.94 -21.10 24.70
N GLN A 103 8.30 -19.94 24.90
CA GLN A 103 8.04 -18.98 23.82
C GLN A 103 9.33 -18.30 23.38
N LEU A 104 10.23 -17.99 24.32
CA LEU A 104 11.53 -17.40 24.01
C LEU A 104 12.40 -18.39 23.24
N GLU A 105 12.45 -19.66 23.64
CA GLU A 105 13.18 -20.70 22.91
C GLU A 105 12.69 -20.82 21.45
N GLU A 106 11.38 -20.74 21.22
CA GLU A 106 10.78 -20.87 19.88
C GLU A 106 11.18 -19.71 18.93
N VAL A 107 11.28 -18.47 19.43
CA VAL A 107 11.40 -17.28 18.56
C VAL A 107 12.78 -16.64 18.56
N THR A 108 13.64 -16.92 19.55
CA THR A 108 14.89 -16.15 19.77
C THR A 108 15.82 -16.17 18.57
N ASP A 109 16.18 -17.34 18.04
CA ASP A 109 17.13 -17.43 16.93
C ASP A 109 16.58 -16.77 15.66
N SER A 110 15.28 -16.97 15.38
CA SER A 110 14.60 -16.35 14.23
C SER A 110 14.60 -14.82 14.32
N LEU A 111 14.31 -14.27 15.50
CA LEU A 111 14.36 -12.83 15.75
C LEU A 111 15.79 -12.28 15.61
N LEU A 112 16.78 -12.95 16.20
CA LEU A 112 18.18 -12.53 16.15
C LEU A 112 18.71 -12.50 14.71
N LEU A 113 18.39 -13.51 13.90
CA LEU A 113 18.78 -13.54 12.48
C LEU A 113 18.11 -12.44 11.66
N ALA A 114 16.80 -12.22 11.84
CA ALA A 114 16.07 -11.16 11.14
C ALA A 114 16.62 -9.76 11.49
N MET A 115 16.89 -9.51 12.77
CA MET A 115 17.50 -8.25 13.23
C MET A 115 18.92 -8.07 12.70
N HIS A 116 19.71 -9.15 12.65
CA HIS A 116 21.07 -9.12 12.13
C HIS A 116 21.13 -8.76 10.64
N ASP A 117 20.28 -9.38 9.82
CA ASP A 117 20.21 -9.09 8.39
C ASP A 117 19.82 -7.62 8.13
N LEU A 118 18.73 -7.16 8.76
CA LEU A 118 18.28 -5.77 8.65
C LEU A 118 19.37 -4.80 9.08
N ARG A 119 20.01 -5.05 10.23
CA ARG A 119 21.13 -4.23 10.74
C ARG A 119 22.27 -4.15 9.72
N SER A 120 22.65 -5.28 9.13
CA SER A 120 23.75 -5.35 8.15
C SER A 120 23.46 -4.51 6.90
N VAL A 121 22.22 -4.57 6.39
CA VAL A 121 21.77 -3.73 5.26
C VAL A 121 21.82 -2.24 5.61
N LEU A 122 21.28 -1.86 6.77
CA LEU A 122 21.19 -0.46 7.20
C LEU A 122 22.58 0.15 7.46
N ILE A 123 23.50 -0.60 8.07
CA ILE A 123 24.88 -0.14 8.31
C ILE A 123 25.59 0.12 6.98
N ARG A 124 25.51 -0.82 6.02
CA ARG A 124 26.09 -0.64 4.68
C ARG A 124 25.54 0.62 4.00
N LYS A 125 24.21 0.77 3.93
CA LYS A 125 23.57 1.96 3.33
C LYS A 125 23.91 3.26 4.06
N LYS A 126 24.16 3.23 5.38
CA LYS A 126 24.64 4.40 6.13
C LYS A 126 26.08 4.74 5.75
N GLY A 127 26.96 3.74 5.61
CA GLY A 127 28.32 3.90 5.13
C GLY A 127 28.38 4.53 3.74
N ASP A 128 27.62 4.00 2.78
CA ASP A 128 27.56 4.51 1.40
C ASP A 128 27.17 6.00 1.35
N ARG A 129 26.21 6.41 2.19
CA ARG A 129 25.78 7.81 2.30
C ARG A 129 26.86 8.74 2.85
N ILE A 130 27.66 8.26 3.81
CA ILE A 130 28.77 9.04 4.39
C ILE A 130 29.86 9.24 3.33
N LEU A 131 30.22 8.17 2.60
CA LEU A 131 31.22 8.26 1.53
C LEU A 131 30.79 9.19 0.41
N LYS A 132 29.51 9.13 -0.01
CA LYS A 132 28.97 10.05 -1.02
C LYS A 132 29.08 11.51 -0.59
N LYS A 133 28.69 11.82 0.65
CA LYS A 133 28.79 13.19 1.21
C LYS A 133 30.23 13.70 1.35
N ALA A 134 31.21 12.81 1.51
CA ALA A 134 32.62 13.20 1.60
C ALA A 134 33.27 13.44 0.24
N ALA A 135 32.64 12.98 -0.85
CA ALA A 135 33.09 13.16 -2.23
C ALA A 135 32.40 14.35 -2.95
N GLU A 136 31.34 14.89 -2.36
CA GLU A 136 30.66 16.16 -2.74
C GLU A 136 31.36 17.36 -2.09
#